data_AF-A0A1F7QL59-F1
#
_entry.id   AF-A0A1F7QL59-F1
#
_cell.length_a   1.000
_cell.length_b   1.000
_cell.length_c   1.000
_cell.angle_alpha   90.00
_cell.angle_beta   90.00
_cell.angle_gamma   90.00
#
_symmetry.space_group_name_H-M   'P 1'
#
loop_
_entity.id
_entity.type
_entity.pdbx_description
1 polymer ?
#
loop_
_entity_poly.entity_id
_entity_poly.type
_entity_poly.pdbx_seq_one_letter_code
_entity_poly.pdbx_strand_id
1 'polypeptide(L)'
;MSTKDELLKQAEAEFQAFKAALRGLDAARLTEVWLGTWSIKDIVAHISGWQRELGPALERMARGERPIPEGTSYEDVDAWNSKFAGAKKDVPVSEVLRELDASHQYFIGRAAKIPEERFVPGKTAYRIVELNSSHHYRDHGDQIRAWRQSKGL
;
A
#
# COMPACT_ATOMS: atom_id res chain seq x y z
N MET A 1 -2.31 -13.55 21.08
CA MET A 1 -1.86 -12.54 20.10
C MET A 1 -3.02 -11.58 19.94
N SER A 2 -2.81 -10.26 19.97
CA SER A 2 -3.92 -9.30 19.81
C SER A 2 -4.35 -9.23 18.34
N THR A 3 -5.56 -8.73 18.06
CA THR A 3 -6.01 -8.46 16.68
C THR A 3 -5.08 -7.49 15.95
N LYS A 4 -4.50 -6.53 16.68
CA LYS A 4 -3.48 -5.62 16.16
C LYS A 4 -2.24 -6.40 15.72
N ASP A 5 -1.70 -7.25 16.58
CA ASP A 5 -0.48 -8.01 16.28
C ASP A 5 -0.66 -8.93 15.07
N GLU A 6 -1.82 -9.58 14.96
CA GLU A 6 -2.19 -10.41 13.81
C GLU A 6 -2.25 -9.59 12.52
N LEU A 7 -2.87 -8.40 12.57
CA LEU A 7 -2.98 -7.52 11.42
C LEU A 7 -1.62 -7.00 10.95
N LEU A 8 -0.76 -6.57 11.88
CA LEU A 8 0.60 -6.09 11.54
C LEU A 8 1.48 -7.23 11.03
N LYS A 9 1.36 -8.43 11.60
CA LYS A 9 2.08 -9.62 11.12
C LYS A 9 1.62 -10.01 9.70
N GLN A 10 0.32 -9.95 9.42
CA GLN A 10 -0.20 -10.22 8.08
C GLN A 10 0.30 -9.17 7.08
N ALA A 11 0.31 -7.90 7.45
CA ALA A 11 0.82 -6.82 6.61
C ALA A 11 2.28 -7.04 6.20
N GLU A 12 3.14 -7.44 7.15
CA GLU A 12 4.54 -7.77 6.88
C GLU A 12 4.68 -9.00 5.96
N ALA A 13 3.93 -10.07 6.24
CA ALA A 13 3.98 -11.30 5.44
C ALA A 13 3.58 -11.05 3.98
N GLU A 14 2.47 -10.34 3.75
CA GLU A 14 2.01 -9.99 2.41
C GLU A 14 2.95 -9.00 1.72
N PHE A 15 3.58 -8.09 2.47
CA PHE A 15 4.58 -7.19 1.91
C PHE A 15 5.79 -7.95 1.36
N GLN A 16 6.30 -8.93 2.10
CA GLN A 16 7.40 -9.77 1.62
C GLN A 16 6.98 -10.60 0.40
N ALA A 17 5.75 -11.13 0.37
CA ALA A 17 5.22 -11.85 -0.79
C ALA A 17 5.07 -10.95 -2.02
N PHE A 18 4.61 -9.71 -1.84
CA PHE A 18 4.53 -8.71 -2.90
C PHE A 18 5.93 -8.37 -3.44
N LYS A 19 6.90 -8.09 -2.56
CA LYS A 19 8.30 -7.86 -2.97
C LYS A 19 8.91 -9.05 -3.72
N ALA A 20 8.57 -10.27 -3.33
CA ALA A 20 9.00 -11.47 -4.03
C ALA A 20 8.46 -11.52 -5.48
N ALA A 21 7.21 -11.11 -5.70
CA ALA A 21 6.64 -11.04 -7.05
C ALA A 21 7.35 -10.02 -7.96
N LEU A 22 7.86 -8.93 -7.39
CA LEU A 22 8.63 -7.90 -8.11
C LEU A 22 10.06 -8.33 -8.44
N ARG A 23 10.62 -9.30 -7.71
CA ARG A 23 12.03 -9.68 -7.81
C ARG A 23 12.37 -10.21 -9.21
N GLY A 24 13.50 -9.76 -9.75
CA GLY A 24 14.01 -10.19 -11.05
C GLY A 24 13.28 -9.60 -12.27
N LEU A 25 12.33 -8.69 -12.06
CA LEU A 25 11.77 -7.88 -13.14
C LEU A 25 12.72 -6.71 -13.44
N ASP A 26 13.01 -6.50 -14.71
CA ASP A 26 13.79 -5.34 -15.17
C ASP A 26 12.89 -4.10 -15.31
N ALA A 27 13.51 -2.96 -15.62
CA ALA A 27 12.79 -1.71 -15.78
C ALA A 27 11.72 -1.79 -16.88
N ALA A 28 12.00 -2.46 -18.00
CA ALA A 28 11.06 -2.58 -19.12
C ALA A 28 9.78 -3.30 -18.69
N ARG A 29 9.91 -4.42 -17.99
CA ARG A 29 8.79 -5.19 -17.40
C ARG A 29 8.04 -4.42 -16.34
N LEU A 30 8.74 -3.69 -15.48
CA LEU A 30 8.12 -2.89 -14.42
C LEU A 30 7.31 -1.71 -14.98
N THR A 31 7.66 -1.21 -16.16
CA THR A 31 6.92 -0.13 -16.85
C THR A 31 5.96 -0.61 -17.93
N GLU A 32 5.86 -1.91 -18.18
CA GLU A 32 4.91 -2.45 -19.16
C GLU A 32 3.48 -2.27 -18.66
N VAL A 33 2.62 -1.64 -19.47
CA VAL A 33 1.19 -1.49 -19.20
C VAL A 33 0.47 -2.79 -19.55
N TRP A 34 -0.27 -3.34 -18.59
CA TRP A 34 -0.98 -4.60 -18.78
C TRP A 34 -2.29 -4.69 -17.99
N LEU A 35 -2.37 -4.00 -16.84
CA LEU A 35 -3.56 -3.99 -16.00
C LEU A 35 -4.39 -2.74 -16.33
N GLY A 36 -5.18 -2.82 -17.39
CA GLY A 36 -5.89 -1.67 -17.94
C GLY A 36 -4.90 -0.61 -18.45
N THR A 37 -4.81 0.52 -17.76
CA THR A 37 -3.87 1.60 -18.09
C THR A 37 -2.62 1.59 -17.21
N TRP A 38 -2.49 0.63 -16.30
CA TRP A 38 -1.43 0.61 -15.28
C TRP A 38 -0.32 -0.39 -15.60
N SER A 39 0.89 0.04 -15.29
CA SER A 39 2.08 -0.80 -15.17
C SER A 39 2.32 -1.23 -13.72
N ILE A 40 3.28 -2.13 -13.50
CA ILE A 40 3.69 -2.54 -12.15
C ILE A 40 4.26 -1.35 -11.36
N LYS A 41 4.98 -0.44 -12.03
CA LYS A 41 5.47 0.80 -11.42
C LYS A 41 4.31 1.68 -10.92
N ASP A 42 3.23 1.78 -11.68
CA ASP A 42 2.03 2.54 -11.27
C ASP A 42 1.33 1.86 -10.09
N ILE A 43 1.31 0.52 -10.09
CA ILE A 43 0.85 -0.28 -8.94
C ILE A 43 1.68 0.05 -7.69
N VAL A 44 3.00 0.04 -7.78
CA VAL A 44 3.86 0.38 -6.64
C VAL A 44 3.63 1.83 -6.18
N ALA A 45 3.53 2.76 -7.12
CA ALA A 45 3.34 4.17 -6.84
C ALA A 45 2.03 4.47 -6.09
N HIS A 46 0.91 3.84 -6.47
CA HIS A 46 -0.35 4.06 -5.76
C HIS A 46 -0.34 3.46 -4.35
N ILE A 47 0.25 2.27 -4.14
CA ILE A 47 0.35 1.64 -2.81
C ILE A 47 1.13 2.56 -1.88
N SER A 48 2.30 3.03 -2.33
CA SER A 48 3.11 3.98 -1.57
C SER A 48 2.39 5.31 -1.35
N GLY A 49 1.61 5.76 -2.32
CA GLY A 49 0.78 6.96 -2.25
C GLY A 49 -0.19 6.91 -1.07
N TRP A 50 -1.01 5.87 -1.02
CA TRP A 50 -1.97 5.66 0.07
C TRP A 50 -1.32 5.55 1.45
N GLN A 51 -0.19 4.87 1.55
CA GLN A 51 0.54 4.74 2.81
C GLN A 51 1.06 6.07 3.35
N ARG A 52 1.55 6.94 2.47
CA ARG A 52 1.95 8.30 2.86
C ARG A 52 0.75 9.17 3.20
N GLU A 53 -0.33 9.08 2.42
CA GLU A 53 -1.53 9.89 2.63
C GLU A 53 -2.22 9.56 3.96
N LEU A 54 -2.30 8.26 4.31
CA LEU A 54 -3.02 7.80 5.50
C LEU A 54 -2.15 7.62 6.74
N GLY A 55 -0.82 7.68 6.64
CA GLY A 55 0.06 7.66 7.81
C GLY A 55 -0.24 8.77 8.84
N PRO A 56 -0.47 10.03 8.43
CA PRO A 56 -0.94 11.08 9.32
C PRO A 56 -2.28 10.76 10.01
N ALA A 57 -3.18 10.02 9.37
CA ALA A 57 -4.43 9.59 9.99
C ALA A 57 -4.17 8.57 11.12
N LEU A 58 -3.22 7.66 10.94
CA LEU A 58 -2.78 6.73 11.99
C LEU A 58 -2.17 7.48 13.19
N GLU A 59 -1.37 8.51 12.93
CA GLU A 59 -0.78 9.34 14.00
C GLU A 59 -1.83 10.09 14.82
N ARG A 60 -2.88 10.62 14.17
CA ARG A 60 -4.02 11.24 14.86
C ARG A 60 -4.75 10.24 15.75
N MET A 61 -5.03 9.04 15.22
CA MET A 61 -5.69 7.99 15.99
C MET A 61 -4.86 7.55 17.21
N ALA A 62 -3.53 7.52 17.09
CA ALA A 62 -2.66 7.21 18.23
C ALA A 62 -2.76 8.26 19.36
N ARG A 63 -3.12 9.50 19.03
CA ARG A 63 -3.41 10.57 20.01
C ARG A 63 -4.88 10.63 20.45
N GLY A 64 -5.73 9.72 19.98
CA GLY A 64 -7.17 9.71 20.26
C GLY A 64 -7.97 10.73 19.45
N GLU A 65 -7.39 11.31 18.39
CA GLU A 65 -8.03 12.29 17.52
C GLU A 65 -8.79 11.62 16.36
N ARG A 66 -9.66 12.39 15.68
CA ARG A 66 -10.33 11.93 14.45
C ARG A 66 -9.27 11.69 13.36
N PRO A 67 -9.32 10.56 12.63
CA PRO A 67 -8.29 10.20 11.65
C PRO A 67 -8.25 11.14 10.46
N ILE A 68 -9.42 11.50 9.93
CA ILE A 68 -9.57 12.32 8.73
C ILE A 68 -9.96 13.74 9.14
N PRO A 69 -9.16 14.76 8.76
CA PRO A 69 -9.50 16.16 9.00
C PRO A 69 -10.82 16.57 8.33
N GLU A 70 -11.46 17.61 8.86
CA GLU A 70 -12.63 18.20 8.22
C GLU A 70 -12.24 18.79 6.85
N GLY A 71 -13.12 18.59 5.86
CA GLY A 71 -12.88 19.01 4.48
C GLY A 71 -12.04 18.04 3.63
N THR A 72 -11.50 16.96 4.21
CA THR A 72 -10.84 15.90 3.45
C THR A 72 -11.83 14.80 3.07
N SER A 73 -11.96 14.51 1.78
CA SER A 73 -12.75 13.38 1.25
C SER A 73 -11.88 12.43 0.44
N TYR A 74 -12.13 11.14 0.61
CA TYR A 74 -11.54 10.04 -0.16
C TYR A 74 -12.60 9.26 -0.95
N GLU A 75 -13.74 9.89 -1.26
CA GLU A 75 -14.82 9.25 -2.03
C GLU A 75 -14.40 8.97 -3.48
N ASP A 76 -13.65 9.88 -4.10
CA ASP A 76 -13.09 9.69 -5.44
C ASP A 76 -11.73 8.97 -5.36
N VAL A 77 -11.80 7.68 -5.05
CA VAL A 77 -10.61 6.81 -4.92
C VAL A 77 -9.81 6.77 -6.23
N ASP A 78 -10.47 6.83 -7.38
CA ASP A 78 -9.84 6.78 -8.69
C ASP A 78 -9.01 8.04 -9.00
N ALA A 79 -9.49 9.22 -8.59
CA ALA A 79 -8.72 10.46 -8.70
C ALA A 79 -7.45 10.41 -7.82
N TRP A 80 -7.56 9.88 -6.59
CA TRP A 80 -6.40 9.69 -5.70
C TRP A 80 -5.40 8.69 -6.27
N ASN A 81 -5.88 7.54 -6.74
CA ASN A 81 -5.09 6.52 -7.41
C ASN A 81 -4.32 7.10 -8.61
N SER A 82 -5.03 7.83 -9.49
CA SER A 82 -4.46 8.48 -10.67
C SER A 82 -3.43 9.54 -10.29
N LYS A 83 -3.69 10.33 -9.25
CA LYS A 83 -2.76 11.33 -8.71
C LYS A 83 -1.46 10.66 -8.23
N PHE A 84 -1.54 9.57 -7.48
CA PHE A 84 -0.37 8.90 -6.93
C PHE A 84 0.48 8.23 -8.01
N ALA A 85 -0.14 7.50 -8.94
CA ALA A 85 0.55 6.92 -10.08
C ALA A 85 1.17 7.99 -10.98
N GLY A 86 0.37 9.01 -11.36
CA GLY A 86 0.81 10.11 -12.21
C GLY A 86 1.99 10.91 -11.65
N ALA A 87 2.03 11.13 -10.33
CA ALA A 87 3.14 11.81 -9.67
C ALA A 87 4.49 11.05 -9.77
N LYS A 88 4.48 9.77 -10.17
CA LYS A 88 5.68 8.93 -10.31
C LYS A 88 6.00 8.57 -11.75
N LYS A 89 5.28 9.15 -12.73
CA LYS A 89 5.48 8.86 -14.16
C LYS A 89 6.94 9.01 -14.59
N ASP A 90 7.57 10.14 -14.25
CA ASP A 90 8.94 10.46 -14.67
C ASP A 90 10.02 10.09 -13.63
N VAL A 91 9.63 9.44 -12.52
CA VAL A 91 10.56 9.02 -11.46
C VAL A 91 11.22 7.69 -11.82
N PRO A 92 12.53 7.48 -11.61
CA PRO A 92 13.18 6.19 -11.88
C PRO A 92 12.51 5.03 -11.14
N VAL A 93 12.41 3.86 -11.79
CA VAL A 93 11.82 2.64 -11.20
C VAL A 93 12.47 2.28 -9.86
N SER A 94 13.80 2.39 -9.77
CA SER A 94 14.55 2.12 -8.55
C SER A 94 14.14 3.03 -7.38
N GLU A 95 13.82 4.29 -7.65
CA GLU A 95 13.35 5.22 -6.62
C GLU A 95 11.93 4.89 -6.19
N VAL A 96 11.04 4.51 -7.11
CA VAL A 96 9.68 4.07 -6.79
C VAL A 96 9.69 2.80 -5.92
N LEU A 97 10.58 1.84 -6.22
CA LEU A 97 10.76 0.65 -5.38
C LEU A 97 11.34 0.98 -3.99
N ARG A 98 12.28 1.92 -3.90
CA ARG A 98 12.79 2.39 -2.60
C ARG A 98 11.71 3.09 -1.79
N GLU A 99 10.84 3.84 -2.46
CA GLU A 99 9.71 4.52 -1.83
C GLU A 99 8.68 3.53 -1.27
N LEU A 100 8.49 2.38 -1.92
CA LEU A 100 7.67 1.28 -1.40
C LEU A 100 8.15 0.77 -0.04
N ASP A 101 9.45 0.50 0.08
CA ASP A 101 10.04 0.07 1.35
C ASP A 101 9.87 1.14 2.44
N ALA A 102 10.16 2.39 2.10
CA ALA A 102 10.04 3.51 3.03
C ALA A 102 8.59 3.77 3.48
N SER A 103 7.64 3.71 2.54
CA SER A 103 6.22 3.95 2.83
C SER A 103 5.63 2.83 3.67
N HIS A 104 6.00 1.57 3.41
CA HIS A 104 5.59 0.43 4.24
C HIS A 104 6.06 0.61 5.69
N GLN A 105 7.38 0.82 5.88
CA GLN A 105 7.97 0.98 7.21
C GLN A 105 7.35 2.16 7.96
N TYR A 106 7.15 3.29 7.27
CA TYR A 106 6.46 4.45 7.84
C TYR A 106 5.05 4.10 8.29
N PHE A 107 4.23 3.54 7.40
CA PHE A 107 2.81 3.27 7.65
C PHE A 107 2.60 2.26 8.79
N ILE A 108 3.29 1.11 8.72
CA ILE A 108 3.23 0.08 9.77
C ILE A 108 3.78 0.58 11.10
N GLY A 109 4.87 1.37 11.07
CA GLY A 109 5.42 2.01 12.26
C GLY A 109 4.44 2.99 12.93
N ARG A 110 3.55 3.65 12.17
CA ARG A 110 2.48 4.48 12.75
C ARG A 110 1.31 3.65 13.27
N ALA A 111 0.91 2.61 12.54
CA ALA A 111 -0.14 1.67 12.98
C ALA A 111 0.23 1.01 14.32
N ALA A 112 1.50 0.64 14.49
CA ALA A 112 2.01 0.05 15.72
C ALA A 112 1.89 0.96 16.96
N LYS A 113 1.74 2.28 16.79
CA LYS A 113 1.59 3.23 17.92
C LYS A 113 0.14 3.43 18.37
N ILE A 114 -0.83 2.95 17.60
CA ILE A 114 -2.25 3.07 17.98
C ILE A 114 -2.56 2.07 19.11
N PRO A 115 -3.30 2.47 20.16
CA PRO A 115 -3.74 1.54 21.21
C PRO A 115 -4.49 0.33 20.65
N GLU A 116 -4.23 -0.86 21.19
CA GLU A 116 -4.74 -2.13 20.63
C GLU A 116 -6.27 -2.21 20.61
N GLU A 117 -6.94 -1.59 21.58
CA GLU A 117 -8.40 -1.53 21.71
C GLU A 117 -9.08 -0.80 20.54
N ARG A 118 -8.31 -0.03 19.74
CA ARG A 118 -8.80 0.62 18.52
C ARG A 118 -8.88 -0.35 17.33
N PHE A 119 -8.18 -1.48 17.37
CA PHE A 119 -8.13 -2.48 16.30
C PHE A 119 -9.29 -3.48 16.39
N VAL A 120 -10.51 -2.97 16.38
CA VAL A 120 -11.71 -3.80 16.27
C VAL A 120 -11.95 -4.13 14.78
N PRO A 121 -12.12 -5.41 14.39
CA PRO A 121 -12.39 -5.79 13.01
C PRO A 121 -13.53 -4.99 12.38
N GLY A 122 -13.32 -4.51 11.16
CA GLY A 122 -14.29 -3.68 10.44
C GLY A 122 -14.44 -2.23 10.94
N LYS A 123 -13.73 -1.82 11.99
CA LYS A 123 -13.67 -0.41 12.43
C LYS A 123 -12.51 0.33 11.80
N THR A 124 -12.46 1.65 11.99
CA THR A 124 -11.63 2.56 11.20
C THR A 124 -10.13 2.24 11.22
N ALA A 125 -9.51 2.03 12.38
CA ALA A 125 -8.08 1.72 12.46
C ALA A 125 -7.75 0.38 11.76
N TYR A 126 -8.60 -0.64 11.98
CA TYR A 126 -8.47 -1.93 11.31
C TYR A 126 -8.58 -1.78 9.79
N ARG A 127 -9.64 -1.13 9.29
CA ARG A 127 -9.89 -0.97 7.84
C ARG A 127 -8.81 -0.16 7.15
N ILE A 128 -8.34 0.94 7.76
CA ILE A 128 -7.25 1.75 7.18
C ILE A 128 -6.00 0.89 7.01
N VAL A 129 -5.60 0.15 8.06
CA VAL A 129 -4.38 -0.65 8.01
C VAL A 129 -4.53 -1.84 7.05
N GLU A 130 -5.62 -2.61 7.16
CA GLU A 130 -5.85 -3.81 6.33
C GLU A 130 -5.92 -3.46 4.83
N LEU A 131 -6.73 -2.47 4.46
CA LEU A 131 -6.92 -2.08 3.05
C LEU A 131 -5.65 -1.53 2.41
N ASN A 132 -4.84 -0.78 3.17
CA ASN A 132 -3.64 -0.09 2.65
C ASN A 132 -2.33 -0.84 2.94
N SER A 133 -2.43 -2.11 3.35
CA SER A 133 -1.29 -3.01 3.49
C SER A 133 -1.62 -4.40 2.94
N SER A 134 -1.95 -5.37 3.79
CA SER A 134 -2.14 -6.77 3.41
C SER A 134 -3.11 -6.95 2.24
N HIS A 135 -4.19 -6.18 2.17
CA HIS A 135 -5.15 -6.26 1.08
C HIS A 135 -4.52 -5.84 -0.26
N HIS A 136 -3.97 -4.63 -0.36
CA HIS A 136 -3.28 -4.15 -1.57
C HIS A 136 -2.14 -5.08 -2.00
N TYR A 137 -1.31 -5.53 -1.05
CA TYR A 137 -0.19 -6.41 -1.35
C TYR A 137 -0.64 -7.76 -1.90
N ARG A 138 -1.69 -8.35 -1.32
CA ARG A 138 -2.23 -9.62 -1.79
C ARG A 138 -2.85 -9.48 -3.17
N ASP A 139 -3.78 -8.53 -3.33
CA ASP A 139 -4.55 -8.36 -4.57
C ASP A 139 -3.63 -8.05 -5.77
N HIS A 140 -2.79 -7.03 -5.66
CA HIS A 140 -1.85 -6.69 -6.72
C HIS A 140 -0.71 -7.71 -6.85
N GLY A 141 -0.32 -8.37 -5.75
CA GLY A 141 0.66 -9.45 -5.79
C GLY A 141 0.16 -10.64 -6.62
N ASP A 142 -1.10 -11.02 -6.47
CA ASP A 142 -1.75 -12.09 -7.24
C ASP A 142 -1.85 -11.72 -8.72
N GLN A 143 -2.26 -10.49 -9.01
CA GLN A 143 -2.28 -9.92 -10.36
C GLN A 143 -0.89 -10.00 -11.02
N ILE A 144 0.16 -9.55 -10.33
CA ILE A 144 1.53 -9.59 -10.87
C ILE A 144 2.01 -11.04 -11.07
N ARG A 145 1.72 -11.96 -10.14
CA ARG A 145 2.06 -13.38 -10.30
C ARG A 145 1.37 -14.00 -11.52
N ALA A 146 0.09 -13.72 -11.71
CA ALA A 146 -0.65 -14.18 -12.90
C ALA A 146 -0.08 -13.59 -14.19
N TRP A 147 0.25 -12.30 -14.19
CA TRP A 147 0.91 -11.65 -15.33
C TRP A 147 2.26 -12.30 -15.65
N ARG A 148 3.11 -12.57 -14.65
CA ARG A 148 4.39 -13.28 -14.85
C ARG A 148 4.20 -14.63 -15.52
N GLN A 149 3.25 -15.43 -15.02
CA GLN A 149 2.92 -16.74 -15.61
C GLN A 149 2.49 -16.60 -17.08
N SER A 150 1.67 -15.60 -17.41
CA SER A 150 1.27 -15.32 -18.80
C SER A 150 2.42 -14.94 -19.73
N LYS A 151 3.54 -14.45 -19.16
CA LYS A 151 4.76 -14.06 -19.87
C LYS A 151 5.85 -15.15 -19.85
N GLY A 152 5.61 -16.28 -19.19
CA GLY A 152 6.60 -17.34 -18.99
C GLY A 152 7.75 -16.98 -18.05
N LEU A 153 7.47 -16.17 -17.01
CA LEU A 153 8.43 -15.65 -16.02
C LEU A 153 8.27 -16.22 -14.61
#